data_AF-A0A5R8LGW5-F1
#
_entry.id   AF-A0A5R8LGW5-F1
#
_cell.length_a   1.000
_cell.length_b   1.000
_cell.length_c   1.000
_cell.angle_alpha   90.00
_cell.angle_beta   90.00
_cell.angle_gamma   90.00
#
_symmetry.space_group_name_H-M   'P 1'
#
loop_
_entity.id
_entity.type
_entity.pdbx_description
1 polymer ?
#
loop_
_entity_poly.entity_id
_entity_poly.type
_entity_poly.pdbx_seq_one_letter_code
_entity_poly.pdbx_strand_id
1 'polypeptide(L)'
;MKVKELFQKHRKLFIAAIIGVVVVFGIFKFIASQPANVLSYISPKFEGYNGYGTVSYDSDQVSKKIKTIVLTKNGISQNDAEAIINDHVPSKFLTDIKEMNKLADAKKQLDSIKISFDKESSLSNGDTVKLNVDATKDLPIKGGTKTFKVSGLKQTKSYTLKDVIGNYKPTFSGIDGFGELKSNQNTKGRLSVAHDENLKNGDQVEVKLSSTYQNEQLNKGRVLSGPNHVNFKVTGLKPVSAVTDWEKLKSSVLSDAQAEHKSGDIFKYDLKPVATYVSVEDNYLSTVAIGGAYEKVPKSAKYISFVTVVKITQTAGSDAPKIMYQNYGYNSLPYYGGKLHAEDLDQFKYSKYFGSWQKTEKDAVSDFRYSHANAQELKL
;
A
#
# COMPACT_ATOMS: atom_id res chain seq x y z
N MET A 1 -43.67 -0.48 84.04
CA MET A 1 -43.19 0.88 84.42
C MET A 1 -41.68 1.11 84.28
N LYS A 2 -40.82 0.08 84.13
CA LYS A 2 -39.35 0.21 84.24
C LYS A 2 -38.57 0.76 83.02
N VAL A 3 -39.09 0.67 81.80
CA VAL A 3 -38.38 1.17 80.59
C VAL A 3 -38.51 2.69 80.43
N LYS A 4 -39.68 3.25 80.77
CA LYS A 4 -39.92 4.71 80.69
C LYS A 4 -39.08 5.50 81.70
N GLU A 5 -38.89 4.99 82.91
CA GLU A 5 -38.02 5.62 83.93
C GLU A 5 -36.53 5.56 83.57
N LEU A 6 -36.07 4.44 83.01
CA LEU A 6 -34.69 4.30 82.51
C LEU A 6 -34.40 5.23 81.33
N PHE A 7 -35.38 5.39 80.42
CA PHE A 7 -35.28 6.28 79.27
C PHE A 7 -35.29 7.75 79.67
N GLN A 8 -36.05 8.14 80.72
CA GLN A 8 -36.02 9.50 81.24
C GLN A 8 -34.74 9.81 82.03
N LYS A 9 -34.26 8.89 82.88
CA LYS A 9 -33.06 9.05 83.71
C LYS A 9 -31.78 9.15 82.87
N HIS A 10 -31.71 8.43 81.75
CA HIS A 10 -30.52 8.40 80.86
C HIS A 10 -30.80 8.98 79.46
N ARG A 11 -31.86 9.80 79.31
CA ARG A 11 -32.33 10.37 78.03
C ARG A 11 -31.21 11.01 77.19
N LYS A 12 -30.33 11.79 77.82
CA LYS A 12 -29.20 12.45 77.14
C LYS A 12 -28.18 11.45 76.59
N LEU A 13 -27.96 10.33 77.27
CA LEU A 13 -27.03 9.27 76.88
C LEU A 13 -27.60 8.41 75.73
N PHE A 14 -28.91 8.14 75.75
CA PHE A 14 -29.61 7.48 74.64
C PHE A 14 -29.65 8.34 73.37
N ILE A 15 -29.94 9.64 73.51
CA ILE A 15 -29.92 10.57 72.37
C ILE A 15 -28.49 10.69 71.79
N ALA A 16 -27.45 10.75 72.64
CA ALA A 16 -26.06 10.75 72.19
C ALA A 16 -25.65 9.45 71.46
N ALA A 17 -26.12 8.28 71.93
CA ALA A 17 -25.87 7.00 71.27
C ALA A 17 -26.58 6.89 69.91
N ILE A 18 -27.83 7.38 69.80
CA ILE A 18 -28.57 7.42 68.54
C ILE A 18 -27.89 8.38 67.54
N ILE A 19 -27.48 9.57 67.99
CA ILE A 19 -26.73 10.52 67.15
C ILE A 19 -25.40 9.92 66.70
N GLY A 20 -24.66 9.23 67.58
CA GLY A 20 -23.43 8.53 67.24
C GLY A 20 -23.63 7.45 66.17
N VAL A 21 -24.68 6.64 66.27
CA VAL A 21 -25.03 5.63 65.26
C VAL A 21 -25.44 6.30 63.94
N VAL A 22 -26.22 7.38 63.96
CA VAL A 22 -26.65 8.11 62.75
C VAL A 22 -25.46 8.81 62.07
N VAL A 23 -24.50 9.35 62.82
CA VAL A 23 -23.29 9.99 62.28
C VAL A 23 -22.34 8.95 61.69
N VAL A 24 -22.12 7.82 62.38
CA VAL A 24 -21.33 6.71 61.85
C VAL A 24 -21.99 6.12 60.61
N PHE A 25 -23.30 5.84 60.64
CA PHE A 25 -24.05 5.33 59.49
C PHE A 25 -24.10 6.36 58.35
N GLY A 26 -24.17 7.65 58.67
CA GLY A 26 -24.10 8.76 57.73
C GLY A 26 -22.74 8.89 57.05
N ILE A 27 -21.65 8.74 57.81
CA ILE A 27 -20.27 8.71 57.29
C ILE A 27 -20.04 7.45 56.44
N PHE A 28 -20.50 6.28 56.88
CA PHE A 28 -20.43 5.05 56.10
C PHE A 28 -21.26 5.14 54.81
N LYS A 29 -22.48 5.68 54.86
CA LYS A 29 -23.31 5.95 53.67
C LYS A 29 -22.67 6.98 52.75
N PHE A 30 -22.01 8.01 53.29
CA PHE A 30 -21.32 9.03 52.52
C PHE A 30 -20.06 8.48 51.81
N ILE A 31 -19.26 7.65 52.48
CA ILE A 31 -18.11 6.97 51.87
C ILE A 31 -18.59 5.94 50.84
N ALA A 32 -19.64 5.17 51.18
CA ALA A 32 -20.27 4.22 50.26
C ALA A 32 -21.03 4.90 49.11
N SER A 33 -21.32 6.20 49.16
CA SER A 33 -21.93 6.95 48.05
C SER A 33 -20.90 7.58 47.12
N GLN A 34 -19.61 7.58 47.45
CA GLN A 34 -18.59 8.14 46.56
C GLN A 34 -18.34 7.24 45.34
N PRO A 35 -18.02 7.83 44.18
CA PRO A 35 -17.61 7.08 43.00
C PRO A 35 -16.32 6.30 43.27
N ALA A 36 -16.27 5.04 42.87
CA ALA A 36 -15.10 4.20 43.07
C ALA A 36 -13.94 4.64 42.16
N ASN A 37 -12.73 4.70 42.69
CA ASN A 37 -11.54 5.00 41.90
C ASN A 37 -11.00 3.72 41.25
N VAL A 38 -11.13 3.60 39.94
CA VAL A 38 -10.68 2.41 39.18
C VAL A 38 -9.26 2.53 38.63
N LEU A 39 -8.65 3.72 38.69
CA LEU A 39 -7.28 3.95 38.24
C LEU A 39 -6.24 3.14 39.03
N SER A 40 -6.56 2.71 40.25
CA SER A 40 -5.71 1.85 41.06
C SER A 40 -5.72 0.39 40.62
N TYR A 41 -6.76 -0.06 39.92
CA TYR A 41 -6.89 -1.45 39.45
C TYR A 41 -6.25 -1.69 38.09
N ILE A 42 -5.92 -0.62 37.36
CA ILE A 42 -5.29 -0.71 36.04
C ILE A 42 -3.78 -0.68 36.25
N SER A 43 -3.15 -1.84 36.03
CA SER A 43 -1.70 -2.02 36.06
C SER A 43 -1.20 -2.31 34.65
N PRO A 44 -0.63 -1.31 33.95
CA PRO A 44 -0.16 -1.49 32.59
C PRO A 44 1.06 -2.42 32.54
N LYS A 45 1.13 -3.23 31.49
CA LYS A 45 2.28 -4.04 31.11
C LYS A 45 2.91 -3.44 29.87
N PHE A 46 4.23 -3.27 29.90
CA PHE A 46 5.01 -2.80 28.76
C PHE A 46 5.80 -3.97 28.18
N GLU A 47 5.61 -4.23 26.89
CA GLU A 47 6.23 -5.37 26.21
C GLU A 47 6.86 -4.94 24.89
N GLY A 48 7.74 -5.79 24.36
CA GLY A 48 8.46 -5.53 23.12
C GLY A 48 9.84 -4.90 23.34
N TYR A 49 10.25 -4.07 22.37
CA TYR A 49 11.59 -3.50 22.30
C TYR A 49 11.58 -1.98 22.44
N ASN A 50 12.67 -1.41 22.91
CA ASN A 50 12.85 0.04 23.03
C ASN A 50 12.64 0.73 21.67
N GLY A 51 11.71 1.67 21.57
CA GLY A 51 11.28 2.33 20.32
C GLY A 51 10.13 1.61 19.58
N TYR A 52 9.83 0.38 19.97
CA TYR A 52 8.85 -0.52 19.36
C TYR A 52 8.00 -1.24 20.41
N GLY A 53 7.90 -0.66 21.61
CA GLY A 53 7.16 -1.24 22.71
C GLY A 53 5.67 -0.98 22.58
N THR A 54 4.87 -1.80 23.25
CA THR A 54 3.42 -1.62 23.37
C THR A 54 3.02 -1.61 24.84
N VAL A 55 1.85 -1.02 25.12
CA VAL A 55 1.21 -1.10 26.43
C VAL A 55 -0.06 -1.93 26.34
N SER A 56 -0.25 -2.80 27.31
CA SER A 56 -1.47 -3.57 27.50
C SER A 56 -1.86 -3.57 28.97
N TYR A 57 -3.07 -4.01 29.28
CA TYR A 57 -3.52 -4.24 30.65
C TYR A 57 -4.54 -5.39 30.65
N ASP A 58 -4.84 -5.93 31.83
CA ASP A 58 -5.87 -6.96 31.99
C ASP A 58 -7.26 -6.33 31.85
N SER A 59 -7.71 -6.16 30.60
CA SER A 59 -9.00 -5.55 30.28
C SER A 59 -10.17 -6.32 30.87
N ASP A 60 -10.05 -7.64 30.96
CA ASP A 60 -11.11 -8.51 31.45
C ASP A 60 -11.30 -8.36 32.96
N GLN A 61 -10.20 -8.39 33.72
CA GLN A 61 -10.26 -8.15 35.17
C GLN A 61 -10.77 -6.74 35.48
N VAL A 62 -10.28 -5.73 34.75
CA VAL A 62 -10.71 -4.34 34.92
C VAL A 62 -12.19 -4.18 34.58
N SER A 63 -12.65 -4.75 33.46
CA SER A 63 -14.05 -4.74 33.02
C SER A 63 -14.96 -5.44 34.04
N LYS A 64 -14.57 -6.60 34.55
CA LYS A 64 -15.31 -7.31 35.62
C LYS A 64 -15.48 -6.44 36.85
N LYS A 65 -14.39 -5.83 37.35
CA LYS A 65 -14.45 -4.93 38.51
C LYS A 65 -15.37 -3.73 38.28
N ILE A 66 -15.26 -3.09 37.11
CA ILE A 66 -16.10 -1.97 36.71
C ILE A 66 -17.58 -2.39 36.68
N LYS A 67 -17.90 -3.50 36.02
CA LYS A 67 -19.26 -4.07 35.98
C LYS A 67 -19.80 -4.35 37.37
N THR A 68 -19.03 -5.02 38.24
CA THR A 68 -19.46 -5.29 39.62
C THR A 68 -19.79 -4.00 40.36
N ILE A 69 -18.95 -2.97 40.25
CA ILE A 69 -19.18 -1.67 40.91
C ILE A 69 -20.44 -1.01 40.37
N VAL A 70 -20.60 -0.91 39.04
CA VAL A 70 -21.75 -0.23 38.43
C VAL A 70 -23.05 -0.96 38.74
N LEU A 71 -23.10 -2.28 38.58
CA LEU A 71 -24.29 -3.09 38.86
C LEU A 71 -24.71 -2.96 40.33
N THR A 72 -23.77 -3.15 41.27
CA THR A 72 -24.08 -3.09 42.71
C THR A 72 -24.53 -1.70 43.16
N LYS A 73 -23.96 -0.63 42.59
CA LYS A 73 -24.36 0.76 42.88
C LYS A 73 -25.74 1.11 42.33
N ASN A 74 -26.22 0.42 41.30
CA ASN A 74 -27.60 0.53 40.81
C ASN A 74 -28.58 -0.39 41.59
N GLY A 75 -28.14 -1.00 42.70
CA GLY A 75 -29.00 -1.78 43.58
C GLY A 75 -29.28 -3.20 43.08
N ILE A 76 -28.41 -3.73 42.21
CA ILE A 76 -28.38 -5.14 41.82
C ILE A 76 -27.56 -5.91 42.86
N SER A 77 -28.06 -7.06 43.35
CA SER A 77 -27.34 -7.82 44.36
C SER A 77 -26.03 -8.39 43.81
N GLN A 78 -25.06 -8.70 44.68
CA GLN A 78 -23.78 -9.24 44.24
C GLN A 78 -23.93 -10.55 43.45
N ASN A 79 -24.79 -11.46 43.90
CA ASN A 79 -25.05 -12.73 43.22
C ASN A 79 -25.65 -12.53 41.82
N ASP A 80 -26.58 -11.58 41.68
CA ASP A 80 -27.16 -11.25 40.37
C ASP A 80 -26.13 -10.57 39.46
N ALA A 81 -25.30 -9.68 40.02
CA ALA A 81 -24.25 -9.01 39.26
C ALA A 81 -23.21 -10.02 38.75
N GLU A 82 -22.82 -10.99 39.57
CA GLU A 82 -21.95 -12.10 39.16
C GLU A 82 -22.58 -12.96 38.08
N ALA A 83 -23.87 -13.29 38.19
CA ALA A 83 -24.60 -14.00 37.13
C ALA A 83 -24.59 -13.22 35.81
N ILE A 84 -24.93 -11.92 35.86
CA ILE A 84 -24.96 -11.03 34.68
C ILE A 84 -23.57 -10.89 34.04
N ILE A 85 -22.50 -10.80 34.85
CA ILE A 85 -21.12 -10.74 34.37
C ILE A 85 -20.69 -12.03 33.66
N ASN A 86 -21.28 -13.16 34.05
CA ASN A 86 -21.08 -14.47 33.41
C ASN A 86 -22.17 -14.78 32.36
N ASP A 87 -22.73 -13.73 31.73
CA ASP A 87 -23.72 -13.78 30.65
C ASP A 87 -25.03 -14.51 31.00
N HIS A 88 -25.35 -14.61 32.30
CA HIS A 88 -26.61 -15.15 32.79
C HIS A 88 -27.47 -14.04 33.40
N VAL A 89 -28.54 -13.64 32.70
CA VAL A 89 -29.48 -12.62 33.20
C VAL A 89 -30.61 -13.29 33.98
N PRO A 90 -30.74 -13.08 35.31
CA PRO A 90 -31.85 -13.64 36.08
C PRO A 90 -33.22 -13.17 35.56
N SER A 91 -34.22 -14.06 35.59
CA SER A 91 -35.55 -13.81 35.03
C SER A 91 -36.24 -12.55 35.55
N LYS A 92 -35.99 -12.17 36.81
CA LYS A 92 -36.55 -10.94 37.40
C LYS A 92 -36.19 -9.66 36.63
N PHE A 93 -35.03 -9.62 35.96
CA PHE A 93 -34.64 -8.48 35.12
C PHE A 93 -35.37 -8.45 33.77
N LEU A 94 -36.12 -9.51 33.45
CA LEU A 94 -36.96 -9.62 32.25
C LEU A 94 -38.45 -9.42 32.56
N THR A 95 -38.87 -9.70 33.79
CA THR A 95 -40.31 -9.71 34.17
C THR A 95 -40.71 -8.54 35.09
N ASP A 96 -39.79 -7.98 35.86
CA ASP A 96 -40.06 -6.86 36.77
C ASP A 96 -39.52 -5.55 36.17
N ILE A 97 -40.42 -4.59 35.92
CA ILE A 97 -40.08 -3.28 35.32
C ILE A 97 -39.04 -2.51 36.16
N LYS A 98 -39.13 -2.59 37.49
CA LYS A 98 -38.21 -1.88 38.39
C LYS A 98 -36.81 -2.48 38.33
N GLU A 99 -36.69 -3.80 38.32
CA GLU A 99 -35.39 -4.48 38.17
C GLU A 99 -34.81 -4.27 36.76
N MET A 100 -35.65 -4.33 35.72
CA MET A 100 -35.25 -4.04 34.34
C MET A 100 -34.69 -2.61 34.20
N ASN A 101 -35.32 -1.61 34.82
CA ASN A 101 -34.83 -0.23 34.80
C ASN A 101 -33.46 -0.07 35.46
N LYS A 102 -33.22 -0.73 36.62
CA LYS A 102 -31.90 -0.72 37.27
C LYS A 102 -30.80 -1.28 36.35
N LEU A 103 -31.11 -2.37 35.64
CA LEU A 103 -30.17 -2.99 34.70
C LEU A 103 -29.94 -2.10 33.47
N ALA A 104 -30.98 -1.46 32.95
CA ALA A 104 -30.87 -0.52 31.84
C ALA A 104 -30.02 0.71 32.20
N ASP A 105 -30.21 1.27 33.39
CA ASP A 105 -29.41 2.37 33.92
C ASP A 105 -27.95 1.96 34.09
N ALA A 106 -27.70 0.79 34.70
CA ALA A 106 -26.36 0.25 34.84
C ALA A 106 -25.67 0.04 33.48
N LYS A 107 -26.38 -0.46 32.47
CA LYS A 107 -25.85 -0.64 31.12
C LYS A 107 -25.48 0.69 30.47
N LYS A 108 -26.37 1.68 30.53
CA LYS A 108 -26.12 3.04 30.02
C LYS A 108 -24.89 3.68 30.68
N GLN A 109 -24.73 3.47 31.99
CA GLN A 109 -23.57 3.94 32.74
C GLN A 109 -22.28 3.24 32.28
N LEU A 110 -22.29 1.91 32.11
CA LEU A 110 -21.15 1.14 31.59
C LEU A 110 -20.72 1.61 30.19
N ASP A 111 -21.67 1.84 29.28
CA ASP A 111 -21.39 2.27 27.91
C ASP A 111 -20.76 3.68 27.84
N SER A 112 -20.93 4.49 28.90
CA SER A 112 -20.33 5.83 29.00
C SER A 112 -18.93 5.86 29.60
N ILE A 113 -18.43 4.73 30.12
CA ILE A 113 -17.08 4.64 30.67
C ILE A 113 -16.11 4.25 29.54
N LYS A 114 -15.09 5.08 29.30
CA LYS A 114 -14.02 4.77 28.34
C LYS A 114 -12.68 4.73 29.04
N ILE A 115 -11.88 3.73 28.69
CA ILE A 115 -10.50 3.56 29.17
C ILE A 115 -9.59 3.59 27.96
N SER A 116 -8.57 4.45 27.98
CA SER A 116 -7.61 4.55 26.89
C SER A 116 -6.24 4.98 27.38
N PHE A 117 -5.22 4.73 26.56
CA PHE A 117 -3.91 5.36 26.70
C PHE A 117 -3.74 6.41 25.62
N ASP A 118 -2.99 7.46 25.93
CA ASP A 118 -2.57 8.48 24.95
C ASP A 118 -1.61 7.93 23.90
N LYS A 119 -0.83 6.91 24.25
CA LYS A 119 0.10 6.21 23.37
C LYS A 119 0.12 4.71 23.69
N GLU A 120 -0.22 3.90 22.68
CA GLU A 120 -0.36 2.44 22.84
C GLU A 120 0.80 1.64 22.23
N SER A 121 1.57 2.24 21.33
CA SER A 121 2.65 1.59 20.58
C SER A 121 3.84 2.54 20.35
N SER A 122 4.92 2.02 19.76
CA SER A 122 6.16 2.77 19.52
C SER A 122 6.76 3.36 20.80
N LEU A 123 6.61 2.62 21.91
CA LEU A 123 7.06 3.04 23.23
C LEU A 123 8.56 2.80 23.41
N SER A 124 9.21 3.70 24.14
CA SER A 124 10.61 3.59 24.56
C SER A 124 10.72 3.58 26.10
N ASN A 125 11.77 2.96 26.63
CA ASN A 125 12.13 3.07 28.03
C ASN A 125 12.36 4.54 28.38
N GLY A 126 11.67 5.02 29.41
CA GLY A 126 11.68 6.44 29.79
C GLY A 126 10.52 7.25 29.21
N ASP A 127 9.79 6.73 28.21
CA ASP A 127 8.54 7.35 27.77
C ASP A 127 7.55 7.44 28.93
N THR A 128 6.65 8.41 28.81
CA THR A 128 5.55 8.60 29.75
C THR A 128 4.26 8.32 29.00
N VAL A 129 3.44 7.41 29.52
CA VAL A 129 2.10 7.12 29.00
C VAL A 129 1.04 7.53 30.01
N LYS A 130 -0.04 8.13 29.53
CA LYS A 130 -1.17 8.60 30.33
C LYS A 130 -2.37 7.70 30.07
N LEU A 131 -2.77 6.98 31.12
CA LEU A 131 -4.06 6.31 31.20
C LEU A 131 -5.14 7.36 31.44
N ASN A 132 -6.20 7.32 30.64
CA ASN A 132 -7.41 8.10 30.80
C ASN A 132 -8.58 7.19 31.11
N VAL A 133 -9.38 7.55 32.12
CA VAL A 133 -10.68 6.95 32.42
C VAL A 133 -11.71 8.07 32.30
N ASP A 134 -12.44 8.08 31.21
CA ASP A 134 -13.55 9.01 31.00
C ASP A 134 -14.80 8.45 31.66
N ALA A 135 -15.33 9.19 32.62
CA ALA A 135 -16.58 8.90 33.31
C ALA A 135 -17.29 10.22 33.60
N THR A 136 -18.59 10.33 33.32
CA THR A 136 -19.37 11.53 33.63
C THR A 136 -19.55 11.69 35.15
N LYS A 137 -19.83 12.92 35.61
CA LYS A 137 -19.88 13.27 37.04
C LYS A 137 -20.88 12.45 37.86
N ASP A 138 -21.91 11.91 37.21
CA ASP A 138 -23.01 11.19 37.86
C ASP A 138 -22.81 9.67 37.87
N LEU A 139 -21.64 9.18 37.43
CA LEU A 139 -21.35 7.75 37.40
C LEU A 139 -20.85 7.23 38.74
N PRO A 140 -21.12 5.95 39.06
CA PRO A 140 -20.57 5.27 40.24
C PRO A 140 -19.05 5.06 40.18
N ILE A 141 -18.38 5.52 39.13
CA ILE A 141 -16.94 5.41 38.90
C ILE A 141 -16.34 6.80 38.71
N LYS A 142 -15.23 7.05 39.40
CA LYS A 142 -14.49 8.30 39.30
C LYS A 142 -13.65 8.30 38.03
N GLY A 143 -13.93 9.24 37.13
CA GLY A 143 -13.06 9.53 35.99
C GLY A 143 -11.76 10.21 36.42
N GLY A 144 -10.74 10.14 35.57
CA GLY A 144 -9.46 10.78 35.85
C GLY A 144 -8.32 10.21 35.02
N THR A 145 -7.13 10.67 35.32
CA THR A 145 -5.93 10.30 34.58
C THR A 145 -4.84 9.81 35.51
N LYS A 146 -4.03 8.87 35.04
CA LYS A 146 -2.86 8.37 35.75
C LYS A 146 -1.72 8.17 34.79
N THR A 147 -0.53 8.56 35.21
CA THR A 147 0.65 8.56 34.36
C THR A 147 1.60 7.44 34.79
N PHE A 148 2.15 6.73 33.81
CA PHE A 148 3.09 5.63 34.01
C PHE A 148 4.37 5.89 33.22
N LYS A 149 5.51 5.61 33.85
CA LYS A 149 6.80 5.63 33.18
C LYS A 149 7.06 4.27 32.56
N VAL A 150 7.30 4.23 31.26
CA VAL A 150 7.61 3.02 30.51
C VAL A 150 8.99 2.52 30.93
N SER A 151 9.07 1.25 31.30
CA SER A 151 10.31 0.57 31.68
C SER A 151 10.22 -0.92 31.39
N GLY A 152 11.37 -1.60 31.30
CA GLY A 152 11.45 -3.04 31.07
C GLY A 152 11.40 -3.48 29.61
N LEU A 153 11.33 -2.55 28.65
CA LEU A 153 11.43 -2.88 27.22
C LEU A 153 12.83 -3.38 26.88
N LYS A 154 12.91 -4.41 26.04
CA LYS A 154 14.20 -5.01 25.62
C LYS A 154 14.97 -4.06 24.71
N GLN A 155 16.29 -4.04 24.79
CA GLN A 155 17.10 -3.25 23.85
C GLN A 155 17.10 -3.89 22.47
N THR A 156 17.17 -3.05 21.43
CA THR A 156 17.28 -3.50 20.04
C THR A 156 18.74 -3.68 19.63
N LYS A 157 18.96 -4.53 18.64
CA LYS A 157 20.22 -4.60 17.88
C LYS A 157 20.00 -3.92 16.53
N SER A 158 21.04 -3.29 15.98
CA SER A 158 20.96 -2.72 14.63
C SER A 158 21.38 -3.71 13.55
N TYR A 159 20.88 -3.49 12.34
CA TYR A 159 21.43 -4.03 11.10
C TYR A 159 21.29 -2.98 10.00
N THR A 160 22.06 -3.08 8.94
CA THR A 160 22.03 -2.17 7.80
C THR A 160 21.54 -2.87 6.54
N LEU A 161 21.13 -2.12 5.52
CA LEU A 161 20.85 -2.69 4.21
C LEU A 161 22.05 -3.46 3.65
N LYS A 162 23.28 -2.98 3.89
CA LYS A 162 24.52 -3.63 3.44
C LYS A 162 24.65 -5.04 4.03
N ASP A 163 24.25 -5.24 5.28
CA ASP A 163 24.29 -6.55 5.94
C ASP A 163 23.31 -7.55 5.30
N VAL A 164 22.24 -7.06 4.66
CA VAL A 164 21.23 -7.89 4.00
C VAL A 164 21.56 -8.11 2.53
N ILE A 165 21.95 -7.04 1.83
CA ILE A 165 22.19 -7.06 0.38
C ILE A 165 23.54 -7.70 0.03
N GLY A 166 24.53 -7.61 0.93
CA GLY A 166 25.87 -8.14 0.72
C GLY A 166 26.48 -7.65 -0.60
N ASN A 167 26.83 -8.60 -1.47
CA ASN A 167 27.40 -8.36 -2.80
C ASN A 167 26.36 -8.48 -3.94
N TYR A 168 25.07 -8.42 -3.62
CA TYR A 168 24.01 -8.51 -4.63
C TYR A 168 24.20 -7.44 -5.70
N LYS A 169 24.26 -7.89 -6.95
CA LYS A 169 24.25 -7.04 -8.13
C LYS A 169 23.13 -7.56 -9.05
N PRO A 170 22.09 -6.78 -9.30
CA PRO A 170 21.07 -7.17 -10.27
C PRO A 170 21.70 -7.29 -11.65
N THR A 171 21.22 -8.25 -12.43
CA THR A 171 21.58 -8.41 -13.83
C THR A 171 20.35 -8.28 -14.68
N PHE A 172 20.49 -7.66 -15.85
CA PHE A 172 19.38 -7.37 -16.74
C PHE A 172 19.51 -8.20 -18.03
N SER A 173 18.39 -8.44 -18.70
CA SER A 173 18.35 -9.08 -20.03
C SER A 173 17.27 -8.46 -20.89
N GLY A 174 17.32 -8.76 -22.19
CA GLY A 174 16.40 -8.21 -23.18
C GLY A 174 17.10 -7.16 -24.04
N ILE A 175 16.28 -6.43 -24.79
CA ILE A 175 16.73 -5.29 -25.57
C ILE A 175 16.44 -3.99 -24.82
N ASP A 176 17.16 -2.93 -25.14
CA ASP A 176 16.98 -1.59 -24.58
C ASP A 176 15.55 -1.09 -24.86
N GLY A 177 14.76 -0.85 -23.80
CA GLY A 177 13.32 -0.54 -23.86
C GLY A 177 12.40 -1.72 -23.54
N PHE A 178 12.90 -2.96 -23.65
CA PHE A 178 12.24 -4.19 -23.18
C PHE A 178 13.15 -4.97 -22.24
N GLY A 179 13.94 -4.25 -21.44
CA GLY A 179 14.82 -4.84 -20.46
C GLY A 179 14.03 -5.40 -19.28
N GLU A 180 14.49 -6.53 -18.75
CA GLU A 180 13.91 -7.18 -17.59
C GLU A 180 14.99 -7.49 -16.56
N LEU A 181 14.65 -7.36 -15.29
CA LEU A 181 15.50 -7.79 -14.19
C LEU A 181 15.50 -9.32 -14.13
N LYS A 182 16.68 -9.95 -14.23
CA LYS A 182 16.78 -11.39 -14.01
C LYS A 182 16.50 -11.72 -12.54
N SER A 183 15.53 -12.60 -12.31
CA SER A 183 15.21 -13.10 -10.98
C SER A 183 16.45 -13.70 -10.33
N ASN A 184 16.82 -13.20 -9.14
CA ASN A 184 17.87 -13.77 -8.32
C ASN A 184 17.25 -14.55 -7.16
N GLN A 185 17.55 -15.84 -7.05
CA GLN A 185 17.05 -16.69 -5.96
C GLN A 185 17.53 -16.21 -4.58
N ASN A 186 18.68 -15.53 -4.49
CA ASN A 186 19.31 -15.12 -3.24
C ASN A 186 18.59 -13.97 -2.52
N THR A 187 17.65 -13.29 -3.19
CA THR A 187 16.94 -12.12 -2.64
C THR A 187 15.48 -12.41 -2.29
N LYS A 188 15.00 -13.63 -2.57
CA LYS A 188 13.60 -14.02 -2.36
C LYS A 188 13.16 -13.81 -0.91
N GLY A 189 12.07 -13.06 -0.74
CA GLY A 189 11.47 -12.74 0.56
C GLY A 189 12.17 -11.62 1.33
N ARG A 190 13.42 -11.29 1.02
CA ARG A 190 14.21 -10.26 1.72
C ARG A 190 14.14 -8.90 1.05
N LEU A 191 14.15 -8.88 -0.28
CA LEU A 191 14.14 -7.65 -1.07
C LEU A 191 12.87 -7.54 -1.91
N SER A 192 12.50 -6.33 -2.25
CA SER A 192 11.45 -5.99 -3.22
C SER A 192 11.99 -5.02 -4.27
N VAL A 193 11.45 -5.11 -5.48
CA VAL A 193 11.80 -4.25 -6.62
C VAL A 193 10.50 -3.68 -7.17
N ALA A 194 10.44 -2.36 -7.37
CA ALA A 194 9.22 -1.67 -7.78
C ALA A 194 8.95 -1.74 -9.30
N HIS A 195 10.02 -1.83 -10.11
CA HIS A 195 9.96 -1.85 -11.56
C HIS A 195 11.04 -2.78 -12.12
N ASP A 196 10.61 -3.83 -12.81
CA ASP A 196 11.47 -4.94 -13.24
C ASP A 196 11.29 -5.34 -14.71
N GLU A 197 10.48 -4.61 -15.49
CA GLU A 197 10.25 -4.82 -16.92
C GLU A 197 10.31 -3.50 -17.71
N ASN A 198 10.40 -3.58 -19.03
CA ASN A 198 10.49 -2.43 -19.97
C ASN A 198 11.65 -1.45 -19.66
N LEU A 199 12.71 -1.97 -19.05
CA LEU A 199 13.87 -1.19 -18.63
C LEU A 199 14.73 -0.76 -19.83
N LYS A 200 15.39 0.39 -19.69
CA LYS A 200 16.34 0.96 -20.65
C LYS A 200 17.74 1.05 -20.05
N ASN A 201 18.78 1.01 -20.89
CA ASN A 201 20.13 1.26 -20.40
C ASN A 201 20.22 2.68 -19.84
N GLY A 202 20.70 2.81 -18.60
CA GLY A 202 20.76 4.10 -17.90
C GLY A 202 19.68 4.30 -16.85
N ASP A 203 18.58 3.55 -16.90
CA ASP A 203 17.52 3.59 -15.89
C ASP A 203 18.06 3.26 -14.50
N GLN A 204 17.35 3.71 -13.47
CA GLN A 204 17.63 3.39 -12.08
C GLN A 204 16.56 2.42 -11.56
N VAL A 205 16.99 1.23 -11.15
CA VAL A 205 16.13 0.25 -10.49
C VAL A 205 16.34 0.32 -8.98
N GLU A 206 15.28 0.68 -8.28
CA GLU A 206 15.25 0.78 -6.83
C GLU A 206 14.99 -0.60 -6.20
N VAL A 207 15.94 -1.06 -5.39
CA VAL A 207 15.86 -2.32 -4.64
C VAL A 207 15.70 -1.99 -3.16
N LYS A 208 14.61 -2.45 -2.55
CA LYS A 208 14.24 -2.18 -1.15
C LYS A 208 14.27 -3.44 -0.30
N LEU A 209 14.39 -3.27 1.01
CA LEU A 209 14.02 -4.33 1.95
C LEU A 209 12.51 -4.56 1.91
N SER A 210 12.09 -5.83 1.88
CA SER A 210 10.67 -6.17 1.98
C SER A 210 10.14 -5.79 3.37
N SER A 211 8.88 -5.36 3.44
CA SER A 211 8.22 -5.09 4.73
C SER A 211 8.13 -6.35 5.60
N THR A 212 7.92 -7.52 4.96
CA THR A 212 7.89 -8.83 5.62
C THR A 212 9.21 -9.11 6.34
N TYR A 213 10.34 -8.93 5.64
CA TYR A 213 11.67 -9.14 6.24
C TYR A 213 11.93 -8.19 7.40
N GLN A 214 11.58 -6.91 7.25
CA GLN A 214 11.74 -5.92 8.32
C GLN A 214 10.94 -6.30 9.57
N ASN A 215 9.70 -6.75 9.42
CA ASN A 215 8.87 -7.23 10.53
C ASN A 215 9.45 -8.48 11.20
N GLU A 216 9.97 -9.43 10.42
CA GLU A 216 10.66 -10.61 10.95
C GLU A 216 11.92 -10.24 11.74
N GLN A 217 12.69 -9.25 11.29
CA GLN A 217 13.86 -8.76 12.03
C GLN A 217 13.43 -8.07 13.33
N LEU A 218 12.37 -7.25 13.29
CA LEU A 218 11.86 -6.58 14.48
C LEU A 218 11.40 -7.57 15.55
N ASN A 219 10.72 -8.66 15.16
CA ASN A 219 10.33 -9.73 16.10
C ASN A 219 11.55 -10.39 16.78
N LYS A 220 12.70 -10.37 16.11
CA LYS A 220 14.00 -10.84 16.64
C LYS A 220 14.78 -9.75 17.38
N GLY A 221 14.18 -8.56 17.58
CA GLY A 221 14.81 -7.42 18.24
C GLY A 221 15.84 -6.70 17.38
N ARG A 222 15.79 -6.85 16.06
CA ARG A 222 16.71 -6.23 15.11
C ARG A 222 16.01 -5.13 14.34
N VAL A 223 16.60 -3.94 14.35
CA VAL A 223 16.06 -2.74 13.71
C VAL A 223 17.01 -2.24 12.64
N LEU A 224 16.45 -1.80 11.52
CA LEU A 224 17.23 -1.22 10.44
C LEU A 224 17.84 0.11 10.89
N SER A 225 19.14 0.26 10.63
CA SER A 225 19.86 1.52 10.75
C SER A 225 20.23 2.00 9.35
N GLY A 226 19.81 3.22 9.03
CA GLY A 226 20.07 3.85 7.73
C GLY A 226 19.01 3.52 6.67
N PRO A 227 19.35 3.70 5.37
CA PRO A 227 18.39 3.56 4.27
C PRO A 227 17.93 2.10 4.11
N ASN A 228 16.67 1.95 3.70
CA ASN A 228 16.06 0.65 3.39
C ASN A 228 16.15 0.29 1.90
N HIS A 229 16.79 1.11 1.08
CA HIS A 229 16.84 0.97 -0.36
C HIS A 229 18.19 1.37 -0.95
N VAL A 230 18.45 0.89 -2.16
CA VAL A 230 19.59 1.26 -2.99
C VAL A 230 19.18 1.22 -4.46
N ASN A 231 19.73 2.14 -5.26
CA ASN A 231 19.48 2.22 -6.70
C ASN A 231 20.61 1.54 -7.47
N PHE A 232 20.25 0.74 -8.46
CA PHE A 232 21.18 0.14 -9.41
C PHE A 232 20.92 0.69 -10.80
N LYS A 233 22.01 1.10 -11.47
CA LYS A 233 21.95 1.50 -12.87
C LYS A 233 21.74 0.28 -13.77
N VAL A 234 20.74 0.33 -14.63
CA VAL A 234 20.49 -0.68 -15.66
C VAL A 234 21.59 -0.59 -16.72
N THR A 235 22.25 -1.71 -16.98
CA THR A 235 23.32 -1.84 -17.96
C THR A 235 23.30 -3.23 -18.59
N GLY A 236 23.85 -3.35 -19.79
CA GLY A 236 24.02 -4.63 -20.49
C GLY A 236 22.79 -5.11 -21.26
N LEU A 237 21.76 -4.27 -21.42
CA LEU A 237 20.68 -4.55 -22.36
C LEU A 237 21.19 -4.41 -23.79
N LYS A 238 20.75 -5.30 -24.68
CA LYS A 238 21.18 -5.26 -26.08
C LYS A 238 20.54 -4.07 -26.80
N PRO A 239 21.25 -3.34 -27.67
CA PRO A 239 20.59 -2.33 -28.50
C PRO A 239 19.56 -3.00 -29.42
N VAL A 240 18.52 -2.27 -29.80
CA VAL A 240 17.48 -2.74 -30.72
C VAL A 240 18.04 -3.15 -32.10
N SER A 241 19.19 -2.60 -32.50
CA SER A 241 19.92 -3.00 -33.71
C SER A 241 20.45 -4.43 -33.67
N ALA A 242 20.55 -5.05 -32.50
CA ALA A 242 20.98 -6.45 -32.36
C ALA A 242 19.89 -7.48 -32.73
N VAL A 243 18.67 -7.04 -33.08
CA VAL A 243 17.61 -7.92 -33.59
C VAL A 243 17.94 -8.33 -35.04
N THR A 244 17.78 -9.62 -35.37
CA THR A 244 18.36 -10.21 -36.61
C THR A 244 17.55 -9.95 -37.89
N ASP A 245 16.30 -9.51 -37.79
CA ASP A 245 15.38 -9.48 -38.95
C ASP A 245 15.38 -8.14 -39.72
N TRP A 246 16.23 -7.18 -39.34
CA TRP A 246 16.19 -5.82 -39.89
C TRP A 246 16.41 -5.74 -41.40
N GLU A 247 17.35 -6.50 -41.95
CA GLU A 247 17.64 -6.48 -43.39
C GLU A 247 16.45 -6.94 -44.23
N LYS A 248 15.82 -8.06 -43.85
CA LYS A 248 14.61 -8.58 -44.51
C LYS A 248 13.48 -7.56 -44.48
N LEU A 249 13.28 -6.92 -43.33
CA LEU A 249 12.23 -5.92 -43.13
C LEU A 249 12.45 -4.65 -43.96
N LYS A 250 13.70 -4.15 -44.03
CA LYS A 250 14.08 -3.01 -44.87
C LYS A 250 13.87 -3.31 -46.36
N SER A 251 14.26 -4.51 -46.82
CA SER A 251 14.01 -4.92 -48.21
C SER A 251 12.52 -4.95 -48.54
N SER A 252 11.69 -5.52 -47.67
CA SER A 252 10.23 -5.57 -47.85
C SER A 252 9.62 -4.17 -47.97
N VAL A 253 10.03 -3.26 -47.08
CA VAL A 253 9.61 -1.85 -47.09
C VAL A 253 9.99 -1.13 -48.39
N LEU A 254 11.19 -1.36 -48.91
CA LEU A 254 11.61 -0.76 -50.18
C LEU A 254 10.81 -1.33 -51.37
N SER A 255 10.56 -2.64 -51.38
CA SER A 255 9.72 -3.27 -52.40
C SER A 255 8.29 -2.71 -52.40
N ASP A 256 7.71 -2.46 -51.22
CA ASP A 256 6.40 -1.82 -51.10
C ASP A 256 6.41 -0.41 -51.72
N ALA A 257 7.42 0.41 -51.41
CA ALA A 257 7.56 1.75 -51.97
C ALA A 257 7.72 1.73 -53.50
N GLN A 258 8.50 0.79 -54.03
CA GLN A 258 8.67 0.59 -55.48
C GLN A 258 7.38 0.12 -56.16
N ALA A 259 6.57 -0.69 -55.47
CA ALA A 259 5.29 -1.15 -55.99
C ALA A 259 4.25 -0.04 -56.06
N GLU A 260 4.27 0.92 -55.12
CA GLU A 260 3.39 2.10 -55.11
C GLU A 260 3.84 3.15 -56.15
N HIS A 261 5.15 3.28 -56.41
CA HIS A 261 5.71 4.29 -57.30
C HIS A 261 6.36 3.69 -58.56
N LYS A 262 5.55 3.03 -59.37
CA LYS A 262 6.00 2.45 -60.65
C LYS A 262 6.17 3.55 -61.70
N SER A 263 7.37 3.61 -62.28
CA SER A 263 7.65 4.47 -63.43
C SER A 263 6.84 4.02 -64.64
N GLY A 264 6.12 4.95 -65.27
CA GLY A 264 5.36 4.75 -66.51
C GLY A 264 5.76 5.74 -67.59
N ASP A 265 4.89 5.97 -68.57
CA ASP A 265 5.20 6.86 -69.70
C ASP A 265 5.17 8.34 -69.30
N ILE A 266 4.29 8.71 -68.36
CA ILE A 266 4.09 10.09 -67.92
C ILE A 266 4.99 10.45 -66.74
N PHE A 267 5.06 9.58 -65.73
CA PHE A 267 5.81 9.81 -64.51
C PHE A 267 6.95 8.82 -64.35
N LYS A 268 8.15 9.34 -64.06
CA LYS A 268 9.30 8.54 -63.62
C LYS A 268 9.57 8.80 -62.14
N TYR A 269 9.88 7.75 -61.41
CA TYR A 269 10.17 7.81 -59.98
C TYR A 269 11.56 7.25 -59.69
N ASP A 270 12.36 8.02 -58.94
CA ASP A 270 13.59 7.58 -58.30
C ASP A 270 13.37 7.55 -56.77
N LEU A 271 13.65 6.40 -56.15
CA LEU A 271 13.37 6.15 -54.74
C LEU A 271 14.67 5.88 -54.00
N LYS A 272 14.91 6.62 -52.93
CA LYS A 272 16.09 6.47 -52.08
C LYS A 272 15.70 6.35 -50.61
N PRO A 273 15.91 5.18 -49.96
CA PRO A 273 15.86 5.08 -48.51
C PRO A 273 16.86 6.04 -47.87
N VAL A 274 16.43 6.79 -46.86
CA VAL A 274 17.25 7.80 -46.19
C VAL A 274 17.69 7.32 -44.82
N ALA A 275 16.72 7.01 -43.95
CA ALA A 275 16.97 6.56 -42.59
C ALA A 275 15.83 5.66 -42.10
N THR A 276 16.14 4.78 -41.15
CA THR A 276 15.16 3.93 -40.48
C THR A 276 15.03 4.37 -39.03
N TYR A 277 13.80 4.54 -38.56
CA TYR A 277 13.48 4.89 -37.19
C TYR A 277 12.67 3.77 -36.56
N VAL A 278 12.98 3.46 -35.31
CA VAL A 278 12.38 2.37 -34.54
C VAL A 278 11.89 2.88 -33.20
N SER A 279 10.72 2.41 -32.79
CA SER A 279 10.12 2.64 -31.50
C SER A 279 10.00 1.32 -30.74
N VAL A 280 10.54 1.30 -29.52
CA VAL A 280 10.51 0.17 -28.57
C VAL A 280 9.72 0.66 -27.37
N GLU A 281 8.77 -0.14 -26.87
CA GLU A 281 7.76 0.23 -25.85
C GLU A 281 6.48 0.85 -26.41
N ASP A 282 6.16 0.52 -27.67
CA ASP A 282 4.93 0.97 -28.29
C ASP A 282 3.74 0.05 -27.93
N ASN A 283 2.93 0.46 -26.95
CA ASN A 283 1.68 -0.20 -26.59
C ASN A 283 0.46 0.41 -27.32
N TYR A 284 0.64 1.01 -28.50
CA TYR A 284 -0.45 1.69 -29.22
C TYR A 284 -1.67 0.79 -29.52
N LEU A 285 -1.51 -0.54 -29.65
CA LEU A 285 -2.59 -1.43 -30.13
C LEU A 285 -3.03 -2.57 -29.20
N SER A 286 -2.50 -2.70 -27.97
CA SER A 286 -2.85 -3.86 -27.13
C SER A 286 -4.32 -3.91 -26.67
N THR A 287 -5.11 -2.85 -26.90
CA THR A 287 -6.52 -2.77 -26.48
C THR A 287 -7.53 -2.75 -27.62
N VAL A 288 -7.13 -2.60 -28.89
CA VAL A 288 -8.09 -2.33 -30.00
C VAL A 288 -8.09 -3.38 -31.11
N ALA A 289 -7.05 -4.21 -31.28
CA ALA A 289 -6.98 -5.19 -32.37
C ALA A 289 -7.30 -6.62 -31.90
N ILE A 290 -8.56 -6.89 -31.53
CA ILE A 290 -9.06 -8.25 -31.29
C ILE A 290 -9.51 -8.84 -32.63
N GLY A 291 -8.58 -9.46 -33.36
CA GLY A 291 -8.87 -10.29 -34.55
C GLY A 291 -7.65 -10.47 -35.47
N GLY A 292 -7.52 -11.65 -36.07
CA GLY A 292 -6.51 -11.92 -37.11
C GLY A 292 -5.13 -12.36 -36.58
N ALA A 293 -4.04 -11.81 -37.14
CA ALA A 293 -2.66 -12.28 -36.89
C ALA A 293 -2.22 -12.24 -35.41
N TYR A 294 -2.88 -11.45 -34.56
CA TYR A 294 -2.57 -11.33 -33.13
C TYR A 294 -3.10 -12.47 -32.26
N GLU A 295 -4.08 -13.26 -32.73
CA GLU A 295 -4.65 -14.38 -31.95
C GLU A 295 -3.61 -15.48 -31.66
N LYS A 296 -2.60 -15.59 -32.53
CA LYS A 296 -1.52 -16.58 -32.42
C LYS A 296 -0.30 -16.05 -31.67
N VAL A 297 -0.30 -14.78 -31.29
CA VAL A 297 0.83 -14.12 -30.61
C VAL A 297 0.79 -14.44 -29.11
N PRO A 298 1.91 -14.85 -28.49
CA PRO A 298 1.96 -15.07 -27.05
C PRO A 298 1.57 -13.82 -26.26
N LYS A 299 0.84 -13.97 -25.15
CA LYS A 299 0.47 -12.84 -24.28
C LYS A 299 1.67 -12.06 -23.74
N SER A 300 2.84 -12.70 -23.65
CA SER A 300 4.09 -12.08 -23.20
C SER A 300 4.85 -11.34 -24.31
N ALA A 301 4.35 -11.35 -25.54
CA ALA A 301 5.00 -10.65 -26.64
C ALA A 301 5.03 -9.14 -26.36
N LYS A 302 6.15 -8.52 -26.75
CA LYS A 302 6.32 -7.07 -26.79
C LYS A 302 6.18 -6.62 -28.25
N TYR A 303 6.10 -5.32 -28.51
CA TYR A 303 5.81 -4.82 -29.86
C TYR A 303 6.76 -3.71 -30.29
N ILE A 304 7.28 -3.82 -31.51
CA ILE A 304 8.20 -2.84 -32.08
C ILE A 304 7.54 -2.22 -33.32
N SER A 305 7.54 -0.90 -33.39
CA SER A 305 7.11 -0.16 -34.58
C SER A 305 8.33 0.44 -35.25
N PHE A 306 8.38 0.45 -36.58
CA PHE A 306 9.47 1.12 -37.29
C PHE A 306 9.03 1.63 -38.65
N VAL A 307 9.74 2.65 -39.14
CA VAL A 307 9.59 3.19 -40.50
C VAL A 307 10.95 3.43 -41.12
N THR A 308 11.03 3.29 -42.44
CA THR A 308 12.10 3.83 -43.27
C THR A 308 11.54 5.01 -44.04
N VAL A 309 12.20 6.16 -43.88
CA VAL A 309 11.90 7.35 -44.67
C VAL A 309 12.46 7.14 -46.07
N VAL A 310 11.61 7.20 -47.08
CA VAL A 310 12.00 7.10 -48.48
C VAL A 310 11.85 8.48 -49.13
N LYS A 311 12.94 8.97 -49.72
CA LYS A 311 12.92 10.13 -50.60
C LYS A 311 12.43 9.68 -51.97
N ILE A 312 11.38 10.31 -52.46
CA ILE A 312 10.75 10.03 -53.76
C ILE A 312 10.97 11.25 -54.65
N THR A 313 11.66 11.05 -55.77
CA THR A 313 11.86 12.07 -56.80
C THR A 313 10.99 11.70 -58.00
N GLN A 314 9.92 12.47 -58.22
CA GLN A 314 9.01 12.32 -59.34
C GLN A 314 9.39 13.29 -60.47
N THR A 315 9.54 12.79 -61.68
CA THR A 315 9.78 13.59 -62.90
C THR A 315 8.64 13.37 -63.89
N ALA A 316 8.17 14.44 -64.52
CA ALA A 316 7.10 14.41 -65.52
C ALA A 316 7.54 15.21 -66.76
N GLY A 317 7.89 14.54 -67.86
CA GLY A 317 8.36 15.21 -69.08
C GLY A 317 9.53 16.18 -68.82
N SER A 318 9.37 17.45 -69.19
CA SER A 318 10.35 18.53 -69.00
C SER A 318 10.16 19.33 -67.71
N ASP A 319 9.21 18.97 -66.86
CA ASP A 319 8.94 19.69 -65.61
C ASP A 319 10.06 19.49 -64.59
N ALA A 320 10.21 20.48 -63.70
CA ALA A 320 11.14 20.37 -62.58
C ALA A 320 10.79 19.17 -61.69
N PRO A 321 11.77 18.35 -61.27
CA PRO A 321 11.51 17.19 -60.41
C PRO A 321 10.83 17.60 -59.10
N LYS A 322 9.76 16.88 -58.75
CA LYS A 322 9.08 17.02 -57.46
C LYS A 322 9.69 16.05 -56.46
N ILE A 323 10.20 16.59 -55.35
CA ILE A 323 10.80 15.80 -54.27
C ILE A 323 9.82 15.72 -53.10
N MET A 324 9.61 14.51 -52.60
CA MET A 324 8.74 14.23 -51.45
C MET A 324 9.36 13.15 -50.58
N TYR A 325 8.90 13.07 -49.33
CA TYR A 325 9.35 12.09 -48.34
C TYR A 325 8.14 11.34 -47.78
N GLN A 326 8.27 10.03 -47.63
CA GLN A 326 7.19 9.18 -47.13
C GLN A 326 7.73 8.08 -46.22
N ASN A 327 6.97 7.78 -45.17
CA ASN A 327 7.26 6.70 -44.23
C ASN A 327 6.71 5.38 -44.75
N TYR A 328 7.60 4.39 -44.89
CA TYR A 328 7.22 3.01 -45.17
C TYR A 328 7.69 2.12 -44.03
N GLY A 329 6.83 1.26 -43.51
CA GLY A 329 7.19 0.46 -42.33
C GLY A 329 6.02 -0.29 -41.76
N TYR A 330 6.16 -0.69 -40.51
CA TYR A 330 5.19 -1.50 -39.80
C TYR A 330 4.97 -0.98 -38.37
N ASN A 331 3.72 -0.99 -37.92
CA ASN A 331 3.30 -0.70 -36.56
C ASN A 331 3.08 -2.00 -35.79
N SER A 332 3.47 -1.99 -34.52
CA SER A 332 3.19 -3.04 -33.55
C SER A 332 3.57 -4.45 -34.03
N LEU A 333 4.78 -4.60 -34.60
CA LEU A 333 5.28 -5.92 -34.96
C LEU A 333 5.59 -6.73 -33.70
N PRO A 334 5.07 -7.96 -33.57
CA PRO A 334 5.33 -8.80 -32.41
C PRO A 334 6.82 -9.16 -32.28
N TYR A 335 7.34 -9.00 -31.07
CA TYR A 335 8.69 -9.34 -30.65
C TYR A 335 8.64 -10.31 -29.48
N TYR A 336 9.12 -11.54 -29.72
CA TYR A 336 9.28 -12.57 -28.71
C TYR A 336 10.32 -13.59 -29.16
N GLY A 337 10.90 -14.34 -28.22
CA GLY A 337 11.96 -15.31 -28.53
C GLY A 337 13.23 -14.68 -29.13
N GLY A 338 13.43 -13.37 -28.99
CA GLY A 338 14.60 -12.65 -29.48
C GLY A 338 14.55 -12.22 -30.95
N LYS A 339 13.39 -12.35 -31.61
CA LYS A 339 13.22 -12.04 -33.04
C LYS A 339 11.90 -11.33 -33.30
N LEU A 340 11.79 -10.70 -34.46
CA LEU A 340 10.55 -10.09 -34.96
C LEU A 340 9.74 -11.14 -35.71
N HIS A 341 8.45 -11.18 -35.42
CA HIS A 341 7.50 -12.08 -36.05
C HIS A 341 6.71 -11.32 -37.11
N ALA A 342 6.87 -11.78 -38.35
CA ALA A 342 6.53 -11.06 -39.57
C ALA A 342 5.81 -11.97 -40.58
N GLU A 343 5.05 -12.96 -40.09
CA GLU A 343 4.39 -13.95 -40.93
C GLU A 343 3.25 -13.34 -41.76
N ASP A 344 2.64 -12.22 -41.32
CA ASP A 344 1.54 -11.50 -41.99
C ASP A 344 1.80 -9.96 -42.07
N LEU A 345 2.96 -9.55 -42.60
CA LEU A 345 3.42 -8.15 -42.64
C LEU A 345 2.39 -7.13 -43.14
N ASP A 346 1.52 -7.50 -44.08
CA ASP A 346 0.49 -6.62 -44.65
C ASP A 346 -0.51 -6.08 -43.63
N GLN A 347 -0.73 -6.81 -42.52
CA GLN A 347 -1.62 -6.40 -41.43
C GLN A 347 -0.99 -5.33 -40.54
N PHE A 348 0.34 -5.24 -40.55
CA PHE A 348 1.10 -4.32 -39.71
C PHE A 348 1.52 -3.04 -40.45
N LYS A 349 1.26 -2.91 -41.76
CA LYS A 349 1.76 -1.80 -42.58
C LYS A 349 1.38 -0.42 -42.01
N TYR A 350 2.40 0.41 -41.76
CA TYR A 350 2.26 1.80 -41.30
C TYR A 350 1.49 2.67 -42.30
N SER A 351 1.68 2.40 -43.60
CA SER A 351 1.23 3.28 -44.69
C SER A 351 -0.29 3.36 -44.88
N LYS A 352 -1.08 2.46 -44.29
CA LYS A 352 -2.54 2.41 -44.51
C LYS A 352 -3.34 3.46 -43.75
N TYR A 353 -2.76 4.14 -42.75
CA TYR A 353 -3.54 5.00 -41.85
C TYR A 353 -3.08 6.46 -41.75
N PHE A 354 -1.84 6.82 -42.13
CA PHE A 354 -1.29 8.17 -41.85
C PHE A 354 -0.37 8.80 -42.92
N GLY A 355 -0.07 8.14 -44.03
CA GLY A 355 0.93 8.63 -45.00
C GLY A 355 0.44 9.76 -45.91
N SER A 356 0.60 11.02 -45.50
CA SER A 356 0.60 12.15 -46.43
C SER A 356 2.03 12.45 -46.90
N TRP A 357 2.18 12.85 -48.15
CA TRP A 357 3.47 13.22 -48.73
C TRP A 357 4.09 14.38 -47.97
N GLN A 358 5.28 14.19 -47.42
CA GLN A 358 6.00 15.22 -46.68
C GLN A 358 6.99 15.97 -47.58
N LYS A 359 7.20 17.25 -47.28
CA LYS A 359 8.15 18.09 -48.04
C LYS A 359 9.59 17.86 -47.61
N THR A 360 9.80 17.42 -46.37
CA THR A 360 11.14 17.18 -45.82
C THR A 360 11.20 15.85 -45.08
N GLU A 361 12.41 15.29 -44.96
CA GLU A 361 12.68 14.13 -44.11
C GLU A 361 12.26 14.39 -42.66
N LYS A 362 12.55 15.59 -42.15
CA LYS A 362 12.21 15.98 -40.77
C LYS A 362 10.71 15.91 -40.51
N ASP A 363 9.89 16.31 -41.48
CA ASP A 363 8.43 16.25 -41.35
C ASP A 363 7.94 14.79 -41.38
N ALA A 364 8.54 13.93 -42.21
CA ALA A 364 8.26 12.49 -42.20
C ALA A 364 8.64 11.84 -40.85
N VAL A 365 9.79 12.17 -40.29
CA VAL A 365 10.19 11.65 -38.97
C VAL A 365 9.27 12.19 -37.87
N SER A 366 8.84 13.45 -37.97
CA SER A 366 7.89 14.07 -37.02
C SER A 366 6.53 13.38 -37.06
N ASP A 367 6.05 13.01 -38.25
CA ASP A 367 4.83 12.21 -38.42
C ASP A 367 4.92 10.87 -37.69
N PHE A 368 6.03 10.13 -37.86
CA PHE A 368 6.21 8.88 -37.13
C PHE A 368 6.26 9.08 -35.62
N ARG A 369 7.01 10.09 -35.16
CA ARG A 369 7.17 10.42 -33.74
C ARG A 369 5.90 10.93 -33.08
N TYR A 370 4.93 11.44 -33.86
CA TYR A 370 3.64 11.88 -33.32
C TYR A 370 2.93 10.75 -32.57
N SER A 371 2.94 9.54 -33.15
CA SER A 371 2.38 8.34 -32.51
C SER A 371 3.43 7.49 -31.78
N HIS A 372 4.72 7.78 -31.98
CA HIS A 372 5.85 7.02 -31.45
C HIS A 372 6.91 7.93 -30.82
N ALA A 373 6.57 8.60 -29.71
CA ALA A 373 7.40 9.65 -29.12
C ALA A 373 8.84 9.20 -28.74
N ASN A 374 9.01 7.92 -28.46
CA ASN A 374 10.26 7.22 -28.14
C ASN A 374 11.05 6.74 -29.38
N ALA A 375 10.64 7.09 -30.59
CA ALA A 375 11.31 6.63 -31.80
C ALA A 375 12.75 7.19 -31.95
N GLN A 376 13.69 6.27 -32.13
CA GLN A 376 15.11 6.52 -32.33
C GLN A 376 15.58 6.02 -33.70
N GLU A 377 16.66 6.61 -34.23
CA GLU A 377 17.25 6.14 -35.48
C GLU A 377 17.91 4.76 -35.27
N LEU A 378 17.60 3.81 -36.15
CA LEU A 378 18.16 2.47 -36.16
C LEU A 378 19.51 2.48 -36.90
N LYS A 379 20.60 2.40 -36.13
CA LYS A 379 21.97 2.24 -36.65
C LYS A 379 22.35 0.76 -36.62
N LEU A 380 22.52 0.15 -37.80
CA LEU A 380 22.92 -1.25 -37.95
C LEU A 380 24.44 -1.39 -38.01
#